data_AF-A0A8T0S3A4-F1
#
_entry.id   AF-A0A8T0S3A4-F1
#
_cell.length_a   1.000
_cell.length_b   1.000
_cell.length_c   1.000
_cell.angle_alpha   90.00
_cell.angle_beta   90.00
_cell.angle_gamma   90.00
#
_symmetry.space_group_name_H-M   'P 1'
#
loop_
_entity.id
_entity.type
_entity.pdbx_description
1 polymer ?
#
loop_
_entity_poly.entity_id
_entity_poly.type
_entity_poly.pdbx_seq_one_letter_code
_entity_poly.pdbx_strand_id
1 'polypeptide(L)'
;MQVEIDDRTLRLIDPSGSYLWKWVPSNGRSGEILSGVHIDKFDIGTFHEGKYILQLNLYDKEKKVKWNFLNIYGAPHEENKMEFLAELANFCSRNKESFIAVGDFNIIRFTSEKNKSGRLSRSSHVFNSVIAAQELIDVRMSGEKFTWSNNQENPTLERLDRFLITKEWDDT
;
A
#
# COMPACT_ATOMS: atom_id res chain seq x y z
N MET A 1 21.01 -16.02 -1.24
CA MET A 1 20.32 -15.95 -2.54
C MET A 1 18.84 -15.84 -2.25
N GLN A 2 18.25 -14.66 -2.46
CA GLN A 2 16.79 -14.51 -2.43
C GLN A 2 16.23 -15.21 -3.66
N VAL A 3 15.17 -15.99 -3.47
CA VAL A 3 14.54 -16.78 -4.52
C VAL A 3 13.63 -15.85 -5.31
N GLU A 4 14.02 -15.47 -6.53
CA GLU A 4 13.09 -14.85 -7.49
C GLU A 4 11.83 -15.70 -7.61
N ILE A 5 10.65 -15.05 -7.59
CA ILE A 5 9.40 -15.74 -7.91
C ILE A 5 9.57 -16.33 -9.31
N ASP A 6 9.52 -17.65 -9.40
CA ASP A 6 9.72 -18.31 -10.69
C ASP A 6 8.56 -18.01 -11.65
N ASP A 7 8.88 -17.97 -12.94
CA ASP A 7 7.89 -17.78 -14.00
C ASP A 7 6.77 -18.83 -13.97
N ARG A 8 7.00 -19.99 -13.34
CA ARG A 8 5.98 -21.04 -13.18
C ARG A 8 4.88 -20.59 -12.24
N THR A 9 5.25 -19.94 -11.14
CA THR A 9 4.36 -19.42 -10.11
C THR A 9 3.57 -18.24 -10.66
N LEU A 10 4.20 -17.32 -11.39
CA LEU A 10 3.49 -16.23 -12.06
C LEU A 10 2.49 -16.75 -13.10
N ARG A 11 2.83 -17.81 -13.85
CA ARG A 11 1.91 -18.46 -14.80
C ARG A 11 0.72 -19.16 -14.15
N LEU A 12 0.76 -19.48 -12.85
CA LEU A 12 -0.42 -19.97 -12.13
C LEU A 12 -1.43 -18.85 -11.85
N ILE A 13 -0.94 -17.63 -11.64
CA ILE A 13 -1.74 -16.44 -11.31
C ILE A 13 -2.21 -15.73 -12.60
N ASP A 14 -1.35 -15.69 -13.62
CA ASP A 14 -1.58 -15.10 -14.93
C ASP A 14 -1.21 -16.07 -16.06
N PRO A 15 -2.07 -17.07 -16.35
CA PRO A 15 -1.81 -18.05 -17.41
C PRO A 15 -1.75 -17.44 -18.81
N SER A 16 -2.43 -16.30 -19.02
CA SER A 16 -2.49 -15.62 -20.31
C SER A 16 -1.34 -14.65 -20.55
N GLY A 17 -0.50 -14.37 -19.54
CA GLY A 17 0.59 -13.41 -19.65
C GLY A 17 0.10 -11.98 -19.88
N SER A 18 -1.09 -11.66 -19.38
CA SER A 18 -1.75 -10.35 -19.55
C SER A 18 -1.23 -9.29 -18.58
N TYR A 19 -0.37 -9.67 -17.63
CA TYR A 19 0.19 -8.78 -16.63
C TYR A 19 1.72 -8.71 -16.73
N LEU A 20 2.26 -7.49 -16.62
CA LEU A 20 3.65 -7.30 -16.28
C LEU A 20 3.79 -7.32 -14.76
N TRP A 21 4.63 -8.22 -14.25
CA TRP A 21 4.86 -8.40 -12.83
C TRP A 21 6.14 -7.70 -12.38
N LYS A 22 6.06 -7.01 -11.24
CA LYS A 22 7.20 -6.45 -10.52
C LYS A 22 7.21 -7.01 -9.11
N TRP A 23 8.31 -7.68 -8.78
CA TRP A 23 8.53 -8.27 -7.47
C TRP A 23 9.64 -7.53 -6.74
N VAL A 24 9.42 -7.25 -5.46
CA VAL A 24 10.42 -6.76 -4.51
C VAL A 24 10.57 -7.83 -3.43
N PRO A 25 11.77 -8.42 -3.27
CA PRO A 25 11.98 -9.53 -2.34
C PRO A 25 11.85 -9.11 -0.88
N SER A 26 11.40 -10.04 -0.03
CA SER A 26 11.43 -9.87 1.43
C SER A 26 12.85 -9.80 1.98
N ASN A 27 13.13 -8.84 2.86
CA ASN A 27 14.36 -8.85 3.65
C ASN A 27 14.18 -9.71 4.90
N GLY A 28 14.66 -10.96 4.85
CA GLY A 28 14.47 -11.93 5.93
C GLY A 28 13.08 -12.56 5.90
N ARG A 29 12.22 -12.25 6.87
CA ARG A 29 10.86 -12.82 7.00
C ARG A 29 9.73 -11.85 6.64
N SER A 30 10.05 -10.65 6.18
CA SER A 30 9.07 -9.57 5.93
C SER A 30 9.48 -8.68 4.76
N GLY A 31 8.52 -7.93 4.22
CA GLY A 31 8.78 -6.88 3.21
C GLY A 31 8.65 -7.29 1.75
N GLU A 32 8.08 -8.46 1.47
CA GLU A 32 7.84 -8.87 0.08
C GLU A 32 6.65 -8.12 -0.52
N ILE A 33 6.81 -7.61 -1.74
CA ILE A 33 5.75 -6.94 -2.49
C ILE A 33 5.73 -7.51 -3.91
N LEU A 34 4.54 -7.92 -4.36
CA LEU A 34 4.28 -8.30 -5.75
C LEU A 34 3.20 -7.38 -6.33
N SER A 35 3.52 -6.74 -7.45
CA SER A 35 2.59 -5.90 -8.21
C SER A 35 2.45 -6.41 -9.63
N GLY A 36 1.22 -6.60 -10.11
CA GLY A 36 0.91 -6.95 -11.49
C GLY A 36 0.15 -5.82 -12.18
N VAL A 37 0.56 -5.47 -13.39
CA VAL A 37 -0.10 -4.43 -14.21
C VAL A 37 -0.60 -5.01 -15.52
N HIS A 38 -1.90 -4.88 -15.77
CA HIS A 38 -2.52 -5.37 -17.00
C HIS A 38 -2.03 -4.57 -18.22
N ILE A 39 -1.27 -5.22 -19.11
CA ILE A 39 -0.53 -4.54 -20.19
C ILE A 39 -1.44 -3.93 -21.26
N ASP A 40 -2.64 -4.48 -21.48
CA ASP A 40 -3.58 -3.89 -22.45
C ASP A 40 -4.28 -2.63 -21.93
N LYS A 41 -4.31 -2.43 -20.60
CA LYS A 41 -4.99 -1.30 -19.97
C LYS A 41 -4.02 -0.16 -19.65
N PHE A 42 -2.79 -0.49 -19.28
CA PHE A 42 -1.81 0.48 -18.82
C PHE A 42 -0.49 0.34 -19.56
N ASP A 43 0.11 1.47 -19.91
CA ASP A 43 1.55 1.53 -20.19
C ASP A 43 2.31 1.82 -18.89
N ILE A 44 3.47 1.21 -18.75
CA ILE A 44 4.26 1.27 -17.53
C ILE A 44 5.48 2.15 -17.78
N GLY A 45 5.63 3.18 -16.94
CA GLY A 45 6.79 4.05 -16.90
C GLY A 45 7.89 3.48 -16.00
N THR A 46 8.42 4.34 -15.14
CA THR A 46 9.46 3.96 -14.17
C THR A 46 8.89 3.31 -12.92
N PHE A 47 9.71 2.47 -12.29
CA PHE A 47 9.48 1.94 -10.95
C PHE A 47 10.33 2.72 -9.95
N HIS A 48 9.79 2.96 -8.76
CA HIS A 48 10.56 3.49 -7.64
C HIS A 48 10.37 2.58 -6.43
N GLU A 49 11.48 1.99 -6.00
CA GLU A 49 11.53 1.05 -4.87
C GLU A 49 12.05 1.78 -3.63
N GLY A 50 11.23 1.78 -2.58
CA GLY A 50 11.60 2.13 -1.22
C GLY A 50 11.75 0.87 -0.37
N LYS A 51 11.96 1.05 0.93
CA LYS A 51 12.04 -0.06 1.88
C LYS A 51 10.67 -0.68 2.18
N TYR A 52 9.61 0.14 2.10
CA TYR A 52 8.23 -0.22 2.44
C TYR A 52 7.26 0.00 1.28
N ILE A 53 7.68 0.72 0.23
CA ILE A 53 6.80 1.17 -0.85
C ILE A 53 7.40 0.79 -2.20
N LEU A 54 6.59 0.16 -3.06
CA LEU A 54 6.87 0.02 -4.48
C LEU A 54 5.92 0.95 -5.26
N GLN A 55 6.48 1.96 -5.91
CA GLN A 55 5.72 2.84 -6.80
C GLN A 55 5.88 2.42 -8.26
N LEU A 56 4.74 2.41 -8.97
CA LEU A 56 4.61 2.19 -10.40
C LEU A 56 4.03 3.45 -11.04
N ASN A 57 4.75 4.04 -11.99
CA ASN A 57 4.22 5.16 -12.77
C ASN A 57 3.46 4.59 -13.97
N LEU A 58 2.17 4.91 -14.08
CA LEU A 58 1.28 4.29 -15.05
C LEU A 58 0.66 5.32 -15.98
N TYR A 59 0.39 4.89 -17.21
CA TYR A 59 -0.44 5.62 -18.16
C TYR A 59 -1.66 4.79 -18.51
N ASP A 60 -2.84 5.32 -18.20
CA ASP A 60 -4.12 4.69 -18.55
C ASP A 60 -4.40 4.91 -20.03
N LYS A 61 -4.49 3.81 -20.79
CA LYS A 61 -4.69 3.84 -22.24
C LYS A 61 -6.09 4.28 -22.64
N GLU A 62 -7.08 4.06 -21.79
CA GLU A 62 -8.47 4.43 -22.06
C GLU A 62 -8.71 5.88 -21.70
N LYS A 63 -8.36 6.27 -20.45
CA LYS A 63 -8.54 7.63 -19.93
C LYS A 63 -7.50 8.63 -20.42
N LYS A 64 -6.43 8.14 -21.06
CA LYS A 64 -5.31 8.95 -21.58
C LYS A 64 -4.63 9.82 -20.53
N VAL A 65 -4.57 9.34 -19.28
CA VAL A 65 -4.04 10.08 -18.12
C VAL A 65 -2.89 9.32 -17.46
N LYS A 66 -1.94 10.06 -16.89
CA LYS A 66 -0.87 9.49 -16.05
C LYS A 66 -1.30 9.49 -14.60
N TRP A 67 -0.98 8.42 -13.89
CA TRP A 67 -1.20 8.31 -12.46
C TRP A 67 -0.21 7.33 -11.85
N ASN A 68 0.02 7.43 -10.55
CA ASN A 68 1.00 6.59 -9.86
C ASN A 68 0.30 5.62 -8.91
N PHE A 69 0.79 4.38 -8.88
CA PHE A 69 0.31 3.33 -8.00
C PHE A 69 1.39 3.00 -6.97
N LEU A 70 1.09 3.19 -5.69
CA LEU A 70 2.01 2.93 -4.58
C LEU A 70 1.50 1.68 -3.85
N ASN A 71 2.20 0.57 -4.02
CA ASN A 71 1.96 -0.66 -3.25
C ASN A 71 2.77 -0.60 -1.95
N ILE A 72 2.09 -0.69 -0.81
CA ILE A 72 2.63 -0.41 0.51
C ILE A 72 2.63 -1.67 1.36
N TYR A 73 3.79 -1.94 1.97
CA TYR A 73 3.93 -2.85 3.10
C TYR A 73 4.64 -2.13 4.24
N GLY A 74 3.86 -1.51 5.12
CA GLY A 74 4.33 -0.71 6.24
C GLY A 74 5.00 -1.53 7.34
N ALA A 75 5.79 -0.87 8.17
CA ALA A 75 6.57 -1.52 9.22
C ALA A 75 5.69 -2.19 10.31
N PRO A 76 5.83 -3.52 10.53
CA PRO A 76 5.05 -4.23 11.56
C PRO A 76 5.56 -3.95 12.98
N HIS A 77 6.83 -3.57 13.13
CA HIS A 77 7.47 -3.31 14.42
C HIS A 77 7.58 -1.80 14.71
N GLU A 78 7.27 -1.38 15.93
CA GLU A 78 7.18 0.04 16.32
C GLU A 78 8.49 0.80 16.11
N GLU A 79 9.65 0.18 16.30
CA GLU A 79 10.97 0.80 16.09
C GLU A 79 11.18 1.31 14.66
N ASN A 80 10.49 0.71 13.68
CA ASN A 80 10.63 0.99 12.26
C ASN A 80 9.49 1.88 11.72
N LYS A 81 8.44 2.12 12.51
CA LYS A 81 7.26 2.89 12.04
C LYS A 81 7.58 4.34 11.70
N MET A 82 8.49 4.98 12.43
CA MET A 82 8.86 6.37 12.13
C MET A 82 9.65 6.49 10.82
N GLU A 83 10.50 5.51 10.51
CA GLU A 83 11.20 5.42 9.23
C GLU A 83 10.21 5.19 8.08
N PHE A 84 9.27 4.25 8.25
CA PHE A 84 8.18 4.03 7.29
C PHE A 84 7.37 5.31 7.03
N LEU A 85 6.97 6.04 8.07
CA LEU A 85 6.18 7.27 7.91
C LEU A 85 6.96 8.39 7.22
N ALA A 86 8.27 8.47 7.45
CA ALA A 86 9.13 9.40 6.72
C ALA A 86 9.25 9.01 5.22
N GLU A 87 9.41 7.72 4.92
CA GLU A 87 9.38 7.21 3.55
C GLU A 87 8.04 7.51 2.87
N LEU A 88 6.92 7.22 3.54
CA LEU A 88 5.58 7.50 3.02
C LEU A 88 5.40 8.99 2.69
N ALA A 89 5.76 9.89 3.61
CA ALA A 89 5.68 11.32 3.36
C ALA A 89 6.54 11.77 2.17
N ASN A 90 7.74 11.19 2.01
CA ASN A 90 8.64 11.48 0.90
C ASN A 90 8.13 10.93 -0.45
N PHE A 91 7.50 9.75 -0.46
CA PHE A 91 6.84 9.24 -1.67
C PHE A 91 5.63 10.11 -2.05
N CYS A 92 4.75 10.42 -1.10
CA CYS A 92 3.58 11.27 -1.37
C CYS A 92 4.00 12.66 -1.90
N SER A 93 4.97 13.32 -1.27
CA SER A 93 5.37 14.69 -1.63
C SER A 93 6.13 14.82 -2.96
N ARG A 94 6.75 13.74 -3.46
CA ARG A 94 7.46 13.74 -4.74
C ARG A 94 6.57 13.44 -5.94
N ASN A 95 5.39 12.86 -5.70
CA ASN A 95 4.44 12.57 -6.77
C ASN A 95 3.83 13.89 -7.30
N LYS A 96 3.89 14.07 -8.61
CA LYS A 96 3.28 15.23 -9.30
C LYS A 96 1.92 14.87 -9.89
N GLU A 97 1.76 13.61 -10.27
CA GLU A 97 0.54 13.02 -10.77
C GLU A 97 -0.33 12.52 -9.60
N SER A 98 -1.64 12.44 -9.83
CA SER A 98 -2.57 11.81 -8.91
C SER A 98 -2.16 10.37 -8.66
N PHE A 99 -2.34 9.90 -7.42
CA PHE A 99 -1.89 8.57 -7.04
C PHE A 99 -2.86 7.84 -6.13
N ILE A 100 -2.72 6.51 -6.16
CA ILE A 100 -3.39 5.59 -5.25
C ILE A 100 -2.31 4.88 -4.45
N ALA A 101 -2.38 4.98 -3.13
CA ALA A 101 -1.51 4.29 -2.21
C ALA A 101 -2.31 3.22 -1.46
N VAL A 102 -1.96 1.95 -1.67
CA VAL A 102 -2.72 0.81 -1.19
C VAL A 102 -1.81 -0.25 -0.59
N GLY A 103 -2.31 -0.93 0.43
CA GLY A 103 -1.70 -2.10 1.01
C GLY A 103 -1.84 -2.12 2.53
N ASP A 104 -1.01 -2.91 3.18
CA ASP A 104 -0.97 -3.04 4.64
C ASP A 104 -0.07 -1.95 5.22
N PHE A 105 -0.65 -0.98 5.93
CA PHE A 105 0.10 0.10 6.56
C PHE A 105 0.67 -0.29 7.93
N ASN A 106 0.20 -1.40 8.54
CA ASN A 106 0.51 -1.81 9.90
C ASN A 106 0.26 -0.71 10.97
N ILE A 107 -0.62 0.25 10.68
CA ILE A 107 -0.95 1.38 11.55
C ILE A 107 -2.46 1.69 11.51
N ILE A 108 -3.07 1.75 12.70
CA ILE A 108 -4.44 2.27 12.87
C ILE A 108 -4.45 3.81 12.89
N ARG A 109 -5.49 4.44 12.34
CA ARG A 109 -5.71 5.88 12.37
C ARG A 109 -6.56 6.30 13.56
N PHE A 110 -7.58 5.51 13.88
CA PHE A 110 -8.56 5.82 14.93
C PHE A 110 -8.69 4.67 15.93
N THR A 111 -9.05 4.98 17.17
CA THR A 111 -9.30 3.95 18.20
C THR A 111 -10.45 3.02 17.81
N SER A 112 -11.40 3.51 17.00
CA SER A 112 -12.51 2.73 16.47
C SER A 112 -12.07 1.64 15.49
N GLU A 113 -10.85 1.69 14.98
CA GLU A 113 -10.27 0.71 14.05
C GLU A 113 -9.60 -0.46 14.76
N LYS A 114 -9.77 -0.55 16.08
CA LYS A 114 -9.40 -1.69 16.92
C LYS A 114 -10.61 -2.12 17.73
N ASN A 115 -10.84 -3.43 17.87
CA ASN A 115 -11.96 -3.93 18.68
C ASN A 115 -11.74 -3.74 20.19
N LYS A 116 -10.48 -3.74 20.63
CA LYS A 116 -10.08 -3.54 22.03
C LYS A 116 -9.79 -2.07 22.31
N SER A 117 -10.27 -1.58 23.44
CA SER A 117 -10.01 -0.21 23.89
C SER A 117 -8.51 0.01 24.11
N GLY A 118 -8.04 1.21 23.74
CA GLY A 118 -6.63 1.57 23.81
C GLY A 118 -6.41 3.01 23.40
N ARG A 119 -5.18 3.49 23.61
CA ARG A 119 -4.74 4.80 23.13
C ARG A 119 -4.07 4.65 21.77
N LEU A 120 -4.20 5.66 20.94
CA LEU A 120 -3.41 5.75 19.71
C LEU A 120 -1.92 5.88 20.06
N SER A 121 -1.08 5.22 19.27
CA SER A 121 0.37 5.34 19.39
C SER A 121 0.85 6.68 18.81
N ARG A 122 2.10 7.03 19.08
CA ARG A 122 2.77 8.14 18.39
C ARG A 122 2.75 7.95 16.87
N SER A 123 2.98 6.73 16.40
CA SER A 123 2.95 6.37 14.98
C SER A 123 1.57 6.63 14.35
N SER A 124 0.46 6.32 15.03
CA SER A 124 -0.89 6.67 14.58
C SER A 124 -1.11 8.19 14.43
N HIS A 125 -0.61 8.98 15.37
CA HIS A 125 -0.71 10.45 15.28
C HIS A 125 0.06 11.00 14.09
N VAL A 126 1.31 10.56 13.92
CA VAL A 126 2.15 10.99 12.78
C VAL A 126 1.55 10.52 11.45
N PHE A 127 0.99 9.31 11.39
CA PHE A 127 0.32 8.80 10.21
C PHE A 127 -0.87 9.69 9.81
N ASN A 128 -1.71 10.07 10.77
CA ASN A 128 -2.79 11.02 10.51
C ASN A 128 -2.28 12.40 10.08
N SER A 129 -1.15 12.87 10.62
CA SER A 129 -0.51 14.12 10.16
C SER A 129 -0.01 14.02 8.72
N VAL A 130 0.58 12.89 8.31
CA VAL A 130 0.99 12.67 6.91
C VAL A 130 -0.21 12.68 5.98
N ILE A 131 -1.27 11.94 6.32
CA ILE A 131 -2.52 11.92 5.55
C ILE A 131 -3.11 13.34 5.42
N ALA A 132 -3.19 14.08 6.52
CA ALA A 132 -3.73 15.44 6.51
C ALA A 132 -2.85 16.42 5.71
N ALA A 133 -1.53 16.37 5.87
CA ALA A 133 -0.60 17.27 5.18
C ALA A 133 -0.54 17.01 3.67
N GLN A 134 -0.82 15.78 3.23
CA GLN A 134 -0.89 15.39 1.82
C GLN A 134 -2.33 15.41 1.29
N GLU A 135 -3.28 15.86 2.12
CA GLU A 135 -4.71 15.94 1.80
C GLU A 135 -5.33 14.64 1.26
N LEU A 136 -4.83 13.49 1.72
CA LEU A 136 -5.24 12.18 1.21
C LEU A 136 -6.60 11.77 1.76
N ILE A 137 -7.38 11.14 0.89
CA ILE A 137 -8.68 10.57 1.21
C ILE A 137 -8.49 9.08 1.49
N ASP A 138 -8.90 8.65 2.68
CA ASP A 138 -8.97 7.22 3.04
C ASP A 138 -10.31 6.67 2.59
N VAL A 139 -10.28 5.95 1.47
CA VAL A 139 -11.47 5.38 0.85
C VAL A 139 -12.06 4.35 1.79
N ARG A 140 -13.33 4.53 2.13
CA ARG A 140 -14.05 3.58 2.99
C ARG A 140 -14.18 2.26 2.26
N MET A 141 -13.70 1.19 2.89
CA MET A 141 -13.97 -0.17 2.42
C MET A 141 -15.44 -0.50 2.68
N SER A 142 -16.13 -1.01 1.67
CA SER A 142 -17.43 -1.66 1.84
C SER A 142 -17.21 -3.06 2.40
N GLY A 143 -17.92 -3.41 3.48
CA GLY A 143 -17.82 -4.73 4.10
C GLY A 143 -17.25 -4.70 5.52
N GLU A 144 -16.37 -5.66 5.83
CA GLU A 144 -15.85 -5.86 7.18
C GLU A 144 -14.98 -4.69 7.64
N LYS A 145 -15.14 -4.33 8.91
CA LYS A 145 -14.50 -3.16 9.52
C LYS A 145 -12.99 -3.35 9.79
N PHE A 146 -12.56 -4.59 9.95
CA PHE A 146 -11.21 -4.98 10.32
C PHE A 146 -10.60 -5.83 9.20
N THR A 147 -9.29 -5.74 9.02
CA THR A 147 -8.57 -6.44 7.94
C THR A 147 -7.54 -7.42 8.49
N TRP A 148 -7.30 -7.39 9.80
CA TRP A 148 -6.35 -8.26 10.48
C TRP A 148 -6.89 -8.80 11.80
N SER A 149 -6.51 -10.05 12.11
CA SER A 149 -6.79 -10.73 13.38
C SER A 149 -5.53 -11.43 13.89
N ASN A 150 -5.30 -11.41 15.20
CA ASN A 150 -4.23 -12.20 15.81
C ASN A 150 -4.56 -13.70 15.95
N ASN A 151 -5.74 -14.14 15.49
CA ASN A 151 -6.20 -15.54 15.47
C ASN A 151 -6.16 -16.25 16.83
N GLN A 152 -6.36 -15.50 17.92
CA GLN A 152 -6.53 -16.05 19.28
C GLN A 152 -8.01 -16.23 19.62
N GLU A 153 -8.31 -17.00 20.68
CA GLU A 153 -9.69 -17.27 21.14
C GLU A 153 -10.48 -15.98 21.47
N ASN A 154 -9.81 -14.99 22.07
CA ASN A 154 -10.32 -13.63 22.23
C ASN A 154 -9.54 -12.67 21.31
N PRO A 155 -9.89 -12.62 20.01
CA PRO A 155 -9.02 -12.04 19.01
C PRO A 155 -8.90 -10.53 19.17
N THR A 156 -7.72 -10.00 18.88
CA THR A 156 -7.53 -8.58 18.59
C THR A 156 -7.78 -8.39 17.11
N LEU A 157 -8.69 -7.49 16.76
CA LEU A 157 -9.04 -7.15 15.39
C LEU A 157 -8.64 -5.71 15.11
N GLU A 158 -7.95 -5.49 13.99
CA GLU A 158 -7.44 -4.19 13.59
C GLU A 158 -7.69 -3.93 12.09
N ARG A 159 -7.91 -2.67 11.72
CA ARG A 159 -7.91 -2.22 10.31
C ARG A 159 -6.53 -1.69 9.97
N LEU A 160 -5.75 -2.48 9.24
CA LEU A 160 -4.37 -2.17 8.85
C LEU A 160 -4.24 -1.87 7.35
N ASP A 161 -5.08 -2.50 6.53
CA ASP A 161 -5.12 -2.29 5.08
C ASP A 161 -5.96 -1.08 4.71
N ARG A 162 -5.46 -0.27 3.78
CA ARG A 162 -6.10 0.99 3.37
C ARG A 162 -5.90 1.28 1.90
N PHE A 163 -6.79 2.11 1.38
CA PHE A 163 -6.71 2.75 0.08
C PHE A 163 -6.69 4.27 0.32
N LEU A 164 -5.54 4.89 0.13
CA LEU A 164 -5.38 6.34 0.20
C LEU A 164 -5.29 6.89 -1.21
N ILE A 165 -6.11 7.87 -1.54
CA ILE A 165 -6.13 8.51 -2.85
C ILE A 165 -5.89 10.01 -2.73
N THR A 166 -5.30 10.62 -3.75
CA THR A 166 -5.28 12.08 -3.87
C THR A 166 -6.69 12.60 -4.22
N LYS A 167 -6.98 13.86 -3.89
CA LYS A 167 -8.32 14.45 -4.08
C LYS A 167 -8.82 14.40 -5.52
N GLU A 168 -7.93 14.47 -6.50
CA GLU A 168 -8.33 14.46 -7.92
C GLU A 168 -9.01 13.15 -8.33
N TRP A 169 -8.88 12.08 -7.54
CA TRP A 169 -9.59 10.81 -7.75
C TRP A 169 -11.00 10.78 -7.16
N ASP A 170 -11.34 11.66 -6.22
CA ASP A 170 -12.69 11.75 -5.61
C ASP A 170 -13.66 12.57 -6.47
N ASP A 171 -13.13 13.43 -7.34
CA ASP A 171 -13.88 14.32 -8.24
C ASP A 171 -14.22 13.69 -9.62
N THR A 172 -13.94 12.40 -9.82
CA THR A 172 -14.27 11.64 -11.06
C THR A 172 -15.37 10.62 -10.86
#